data_AF-A0AAD2HXC6-F1
#
_entry.id   AF-A0AAD2HXC6-F1
#
_cell.length_a   1.000
_cell.length_b   1.000
_cell.length_c   1.000
_cell.angle_alpha   90.00
_cell.angle_beta   90.00
_cell.angle_gamma   90.00
#
_symmetry.space_group_name_H-M   'P 1'
#
loop_
_entity.id
_entity.type
_entity.pdbx_description
1 polymer ?
#
loop_
_entity_poly.entity_id
_entity_poly.type
_entity_poly.pdbx_seq_one_letter_code
_entity_poly.pdbx_strand_id
1 'polypeptide(L)'
;RDHGKSPFVIYQGAWNVMARSFEREIIPMARAYGMALAPWNVLAAGKLRTDAEEEARRTSGEKGRMMFGPDWERNADEKKMSAALEKVAKEVGAKHITSVAIAYLMQKVPYVFPIIGGRKVEHLLANVEALDVVLSPEQIAYLESILPFDPGFPSTMIGDGLKHSNLIASVAHFDRLPIPQAIRHGKE
;
A
#
# COMPACT_ATOMS: atom_id res chain seq x y z
N ARG A 1 -10.60 -6.52 26.34
CA ARG A 1 -11.95 -5.97 26.64
C ARG A 1 -12.55 -6.68 27.84
N ASP A 2 -12.62 -8.01 27.81
CA ASP A 2 -13.23 -8.84 28.86
C ASP A 2 -12.51 -8.83 30.22
N HIS A 3 -11.21 -8.50 30.24
CA HIS A 3 -10.41 -8.39 31.48
C HIS A 3 -10.03 -6.94 31.86
N GLY A 4 -10.67 -5.93 31.25
CA GLY A 4 -10.43 -4.51 31.59
C GLY A 4 -9.02 -3.98 31.31
N LYS A 5 -8.22 -4.66 30.48
CA LYS A 5 -6.87 -4.21 30.08
C LYS A 5 -6.93 -3.28 28.87
N SER A 6 -5.87 -2.46 28.71
CA SER A 6 -5.68 -1.58 27.56
C SER A 6 -5.73 -2.37 26.25
N PRO A 7 -6.56 -1.97 25.27
CA PRO A 7 -6.67 -2.67 24.00
C PRO A 7 -5.48 -2.34 23.09
N PHE A 8 -5.18 -3.24 22.16
CA PHE A 8 -4.38 -2.90 20.99
C PHE A 8 -5.19 -1.96 20.08
N VAL A 9 -4.54 -0.91 19.58
CA VAL A 9 -5.20 0.13 18.76
C VAL A 9 -4.61 0.28 17.36
N ILE A 10 -3.40 -0.26 17.12
CA ILE A 10 -2.72 -0.17 15.84
C ILE A 10 -1.86 -1.40 15.59
N TYR A 11 -1.86 -1.90 14.34
CA TYR A 11 -0.96 -2.97 13.91
C TYR A 11 0.13 -2.42 13.00
N GLN A 12 1.38 -2.73 13.31
CA GLN A 12 2.54 -2.38 12.49
C GLN A 12 3.06 -3.63 11.74
N GLY A 13 3.22 -3.55 10.43
CA GLY A 13 3.70 -4.68 9.60
C GLY A 13 4.13 -4.27 8.19
N ALA A 14 4.74 -5.18 7.44
CA ALA A 14 5.25 -4.89 6.09
C ALA A 14 4.10 -4.80 5.09
N TRP A 15 4.01 -3.70 4.35
CA TRP A 15 3.06 -3.58 3.24
C TRP A 15 3.58 -2.58 2.22
N ASN A 16 3.48 -2.94 0.94
CA ASN A 16 3.64 -2.02 -0.18
C ASN A 16 2.88 -2.56 -1.40
N VAL A 17 2.87 -1.79 -2.48
CA VAL A 17 2.15 -2.11 -3.72
C VAL A 17 2.56 -3.46 -4.36
N MET A 18 3.77 -3.98 -4.07
CA MET A 18 4.25 -5.28 -4.57
C MET A 18 4.07 -6.41 -3.56
N ALA A 19 4.28 -6.13 -2.27
CA ALA A 19 4.21 -7.09 -1.17
C ALA A 19 2.90 -6.94 -0.39
N ARG A 20 1.86 -7.65 -0.84
CA ARG A 20 0.46 -7.48 -0.42
C ARG A 20 -0.05 -8.54 0.56
N SER A 21 0.82 -9.35 1.16
CA SER A 21 0.41 -10.38 2.14
C SER A 21 -0.35 -9.80 3.34
N PHE A 22 -0.08 -8.54 3.67
CA PHE A 22 -0.81 -7.75 4.67
C PHE A 22 -2.34 -7.70 4.42
N GLU A 23 -2.76 -7.80 3.16
CA GLU A 23 -4.17 -7.74 2.75
C GLU A 23 -4.94 -9.04 3.06
N ARG A 24 -4.24 -10.17 3.31
CA ARG A 24 -4.86 -11.48 3.51
C ARG A 24 -5.67 -11.57 4.80
N GLU A 25 -5.02 -11.26 5.93
CA GLU A 25 -5.58 -11.47 7.28
C GLU A 25 -5.47 -10.22 8.16
N ILE A 26 -4.42 -9.41 7.99
CA ILE A 26 -4.17 -8.25 8.86
C ILE A 26 -5.20 -7.15 8.63
N ILE A 27 -5.51 -6.83 7.37
CA ILE A 27 -6.55 -5.83 7.07
C ILE A 27 -7.94 -6.31 7.56
N PRO A 28 -8.41 -7.54 7.25
CA PRO A 28 -9.66 -8.04 7.79
C PRO A 28 -9.71 -8.03 9.32
N MET A 29 -8.64 -8.45 10.00
CA MET A 29 -8.52 -8.44 11.45
C MET A 29 -8.59 -7.02 12.01
N ALA A 30 -7.78 -6.10 11.48
CA ALA A 30 -7.76 -4.72 11.95
C ALA A 30 -9.13 -4.05 11.80
N ARG A 31 -9.82 -4.31 10.68
CA ARG A 31 -11.20 -3.86 10.47
C ARG A 31 -12.15 -4.41 11.52
N ALA A 32 -12.09 -5.70 11.82
CA ALA A 32 -12.97 -6.37 12.79
C ALA A 32 -12.74 -5.86 14.23
N TYR A 33 -11.49 -5.54 14.59
CA TYR A 33 -11.14 -5.05 15.93
C TYR A 33 -11.11 -3.53 16.06
N GLY A 34 -11.38 -2.79 14.98
CA GLY A 34 -11.33 -1.32 14.98
C GLY A 34 -9.92 -0.76 15.21
N MET A 35 -8.91 -1.43 14.67
CA MET A 35 -7.50 -1.05 14.78
C MET A 35 -7.04 -0.25 13.56
N ALA A 36 -6.14 0.70 13.80
CA ALA A 36 -5.40 1.38 12.75
C ALA A 36 -4.28 0.48 12.17
N LEU A 37 -3.67 0.91 11.07
CA LEU A 37 -2.59 0.23 10.38
C LEU A 37 -1.38 1.16 10.27
N ALA A 38 -0.19 0.72 10.69
CA ALA A 38 1.07 1.45 10.53
C ALA A 38 2.04 0.65 9.65
N PRO A 39 1.87 0.65 8.30
CA PRO A 39 2.71 -0.15 7.45
C PRO A 39 4.14 0.38 7.38
N TRP A 40 5.12 -0.52 7.49
CA TRP A 40 6.51 -0.27 7.15
C TRP A 40 6.84 -0.88 5.78
N ASN A 41 8.01 -0.52 5.23
CA ASN A 41 8.44 -0.90 3.88
C ASN A 41 7.55 -0.37 2.74
N VAL A 42 6.87 0.74 2.97
CA VAL A 42 5.94 1.41 2.03
C VAL A 42 6.57 1.65 0.66
N LEU A 43 7.83 2.06 0.64
CA LEU A 43 8.60 2.35 -0.59
C LEU A 43 9.55 1.21 -1.00
N ALA A 44 9.32 -0.02 -0.53
CA ALA A 44 10.13 -1.20 -0.82
C ALA A 44 11.64 -0.93 -0.64
N ALA A 45 12.06 -0.48 0.55
CA ALA A 45 13.44 -0.09 0.84
C ALA A 45 14.06 0.97 -0.11
N GLY A 46 13.23 1.77 -0.79
CA GLY A 46 13.66 2.81 -1.74
C GLY A 46 13.87 2.28 -3.17
N LYS A 47 13.24 1.16 -3.51
CA LYS A 47 13.24 0.51 -4.83
C LYS A 47 12.14 1.02 -5.75
N LEU A 48 11.12 1.70 -5.22
CA LEU A 48 10.13 2.41 -6.04
C LEU A 48 10.74 3.75 -6.47
N ARG A 49 11.45 3.74 -7.59
CA ARG A 49 12.24 4.86 -8.13
C ARG A 49 12.33 4.76 -9.65
N THR A 50 12.60 5.87 -10.33
CA THR A 50 12.68 5.88 -11.81
C THR A 50 14.01 5.30 -12.29
N ASP A 51 14.08 4.98 -13.59
CA ASP A 51 15.34 4.54 -14.22
C ASP A 51 16.42 5.62 -14.15
N ALA A 52 16.03 6.89 -14.27
CA ALA A 52 16.94 8.02 -14.13
C ALA A 52 17.50 8.13 -12.70
N GLU A 53 16.68 7.93 -11.67
CA GLU A 53 17.12 7.92 -10.27
C GLU A 53 18.03 6.73 -9.94
N GLU A 54 17.79 5.57 -10.55
CA GLU A 54 18.67 4.41 -10.42
C GLU A 54 20.04 4.65 -11.05
N GLU A 55 20.07 5.23 -12.25
CA GLU A 55 21.32 5.55 -12.94
C GLU A 55 22.12 6.64 -12.20
N ALA A 56 21.46 7.70 -11.71
CA ALA A 56 22.12 8.73 -10.89
C ALA A 56 22.77 8.15 -9.62
N ARG A 57 22.17 7.12 -9.01
CA ARG A 57 22.75 6.40 -7.88
C ARG A 57 23.96 5.55 -8.27
N ARG A 58 23.96 4.95 -9.47
CA ARG A 58 25.15 4.26 -10.02
C ARG A 58 26.30 5.24 -10.23
N THR A 59 26.04 6.39 -10.85
CA THR A 59 27.06 7.41 -11.14
C THR A 59 27.65 8.02 -9.87
N SER A 60 26.80 8.31 -8.87
CA SER A 60 27.25 8.91 -7.60
C SER A 60 27.87 7.92 -6.61
N GLY A 61 27.70 6.62 -6.82
CA GLY A 61 28.02 5.59 -5.84
C GLY A 61 27.05 5.54 -4.64
N GLU A 62 25.99 6.37 -4.63
CA GLU A 62 24.97 6.37 -3.60
C GLU A 62 24.10 5.11 -3.70
N LYS A 63 24.49 4.05 -2.99
CA LYS A 63 23.70 2.80 -2.91
C LYS A 63 22.34 3.02 -2.22
N GLY A 64 21.43 2.06 -2.44
CA GLY A 64 20.16 1.94 -1.72
C GLY A 64 20.29 1.32 -0.32
N ARG A 65 19.16 1.12 0.38
CA ARG A 65 19.17 0.31 1.62
C ARG A 65 19.48 -1.15 1.26
N MET A 66 20.41 -1.74 2.02
CA MET A 66 20.81 -3.15 1.89
C MET A 66 20.34 -4.01 3.08
N MET A 67 19.37 -3.50 3.87
CA MET A 67 18.86 -4.18 5.06
C MET A 67 18.19 -5.53 4.74
N PHE A 68 17.64 -5.70 3.54
CA PHE A 68 16.91 -6.89 3.12
C PHE A 68 17.66 -7.73 2.08
N GLY A 69 18.94 -7.44 1.86
CA GLY A 69 19.78 -8.14 0.90
C GLY A 69 20.94 -7.28 0.39
N PRO A 70 21.97 -7.91 -0.21
CA PRO A 70 23.14 -7.20 -0.74
C PRO A 70 22.80 -6.34 -1.97
N ASP A 71 21.73 -6.69 -2.69
CA ASP A 71 21.38 -6.09 -3.96
C ASP A 71 20.56 -4.81 -3.78
N TRP A 72 21.20 -3.66 -3.98
CA TRP A 72 20.53 -2.36 -3.92
C TRP A 72 19.86 -1.97 -5.25
N GLU A 73 20.17 -2.63 -6.37
CA GLU A 73 19.57 -2.39 -7.69
C GLU A 73 18.18 -3.03 -7.84
N ARG A 74 17.32 -2.43 -8.67
CA ARG A 74 15.97 -2.95 -8.88
C ARG A 74 15.98 -4.24 -9.69
N ASN A 75 15.21 -5.24 -9.27
CA ASN A 75 14.91 -6.44 -10.06
C ASN A 75 13.83 -6.14 -11.13
N ALA A 76 13.45 -7.16 -11.90
CA ALA A 76 12.47 -7.01 -12.99
C ALA A 76 11.09 -6.54 -12.50
N ASP A 77 10.59 -7.09 -11.39
CA ASP A 77 9.29 -6.74 -10.83
C ASP A 77 9.29 -5.32 -10.25
N GLU A 78 10.37 -4.92 -9.57
CA GLU A 78 10.56 -3.57 -9.04
C GLU A 78 10.61 -2.52 -10.15
N LYS A 79 11.24 -2.83 -11.29
CA LYS A 79 11.23 -1.98 -12.49
C LYS A 79 9.84 -1.90 -13.12
N LYS A 80 9.18 -3.05 -13.27
CA LYS A 80 7.82 -3.13 -13.83
C LYS A 80 6.82 -2.30 -13.02
N MET A 81 6.88 -2.42 -11.69
CA MET A 81 6.04 -1.63 -10.79
C MET A 81 6.40 -0.14 -10.81
N SER A 82 7.69 0.20 -10.85
CA SER A 82 8.12 1.60 -10.94
C SER A 82 7.59 2.26 -12.22
N ALA A 83 7.65 1.57 -13.36
CA ALA A 83 7.09 2.05 -14.63
C ALA A 83 5.57 2.26 -14.57
N ALA A 84 4.84 1.39 -13.86
CA ALA A 84 3.40 1.55 -13.66
C ALA A 84 3.07 2.75 -12.75
N LEU A 85 3.86 2.96 -11.69
CA LEU A 85 3.75 4.14 -10.84
C LEU A 85 4.07 5.42 -11.62
N GLU A 86 5.06 5.40 -12.52
CA GLU A 86 5.37 6.52 -13.41
C GLU A 86 4.20 6.85 -14.34
N LYS A 87 3.53 5.83 -14.88
CA LYS A 87 2.32 6.02 -15.69
C LYS A 87 1.22 6.71 -14.89
N VAL A 88 0.89 6.17 -13.71
CA VAL A 88 -0.17 6.74 -12.86
C VAL A 88 0.20 8.14 -12.37
N ALA A 89 1.47 8.38 -12.03
CA ALA A 89 1.96 9.70 -11.64
C ALA A 89 1.67 10.76 -12.72
N LYS A 90 1.87 10.43 -14.00
CA LYS A 90 1.54 11.32 -15.13
C LYS A 90 0.04 11.59 -15.24
N GLU A 91 -0.80 10.58 -15.02
CA GLU A 91 -2.26 10.71 -15.09
C GLU A 91 -2.82 11.61 -13.97
N VAL A 92 -2.25 11.54 -12.77
CA VAL A 92 -2.71 12.32 -11.60
C VAL A 92 -1.92 13.61 -11.37
N GLY A 93 -0.94 13.91 -12.23
CA GLY A 93 -0.11 15.11 -12.13
C GLY A 93 0.88 15.12 -10.95
N ALA A 94 1.22 13.96 -10.40
CA ALA A 94 2.21 13.83 -9.34
C ALA A 94 3.63 13.99 -9.88
N LYS A 95 4.49 14.71 -9.15
CA LYS A 95 5.89 14.93 -9.53
C LYS A 95 6.78 13.73 -9.18
N HIS A 96 6.45 13.00 -8.12
CA HIS A 96 7.24 11.87 -7.65
C HIS A 96 6.42 10.58 -7.65
N ILE A 97 7.00 9.48 -8.13
CA ILE A 97 6.31 8.18 -8.08
C ILE A 97 6.18 7.61 -6.66
N THR A 98 7.04 8.06 -5.75
CA THR A 98 6.96 7.70 -4.33
C THR A 98 5.70 8.24 -3.68
N SER A 99 5.21 9.42 -4.10
CA SER A 99 3.97 10.00 -3.57
C SER A 99 2.76 9.17 -4.00
N VAL A 100 2.72 8.71 -5.25
CA VAL A 100 1.71 7.76 -5.76
C VAL A 100 1.71 6.45 -4.99
N ALA A 101 2.90 5.88 -4.70
CA ALA A 101 3.01 4.65 -3.93
C ALA A 101 2.50 4.80 -2.49
N ILE A 102 2.79 5.94 -1.84
CA ILE A 102 2.27 6.22 -0.49
C ILE A 102 0.76 6.43 -0.52
N ALA A 103 0.25 7.20 -1.49
CA ALA A 103 -1.18 7.46 -1.68
C ALA A 103 -1.96 6.16 -1.94
N TYR A 104 -1.41 5.23 -2.72
CA TYR A 104 -1.97 3.90 -2.92
C TYR A 104 -2.26 3.20 -1.58
N LEU A 105 -1.28 3.10 -0.67
CA LEU A 105 -1.50 2.46 0.62
C LEU A 105 -2.53 3.20 1.47
N MET A 106 -2.47 4.53 1.51
CA MET A 106 -3.39 5.36 2.28
C MET A 106 -4.84 5.23 1.81
N GLN A 107 -5.06 5.02 0.51
CA GLN A 107 -6.39 5.01 -0.11
C GLN A 107 -6.99 3.62 -0.26
N LYS A 108 -6.22 2.56 0.01
CA LYS A 108 -6.67 1.17 -0.05
C LYS A 108 -7.70 0.84 1.02
N VAL A 109 -7.51 1.30 2.26
CA VAL A 109 -8.39 1.05 3.41
C VAL A 109 -8.32 2.22 4.40
N PRO A 110 -9.31 2.41 5.30
CA PRO A 110 -9.28 3.48 6.30
C PRO A 110 -8.16 3.28 7.34
N TYR A 111 -7.79 4.38 8.01
CA TYR A 111 -6.88 4.42 9.17
C TYR A 111 -5.48 3.86 8.92
N VAL A 112 -4.92 4.12 7.74
CA VAL A 112 -3.55 3.76 7.37
C VAL A 112 -2.62 4.95 7.65
N PHE A 113 -1.57 4.71 8.43
CA PHE A 113 -0.54 5.67 8.81
C PHE A 113 0.84 5.15 8.37
N PRO A 114 1.23 5.35 7.10
CA PRO A 114 2.46 4.78 6.56
C PRO A 114 3.71 5.28 7.29
N ILE A 115 4.60 4.36 7.66
CA ILE A 115 5.91 4.70 8.21
C ILE A 115 6.85 5.02 7.05
N ILE A 116 6.98 6.32 6.80
CA ILE A 116 7.86 6.87 5.76
C ILE A 116 9.25 7.20 6.33
N GLY A 117 10.24 7.27 5.46
CA GLY A 117 11.59 7.69 5.84
C GLY A 117 12.35 8.25 4.65
N GLY A 118 13.35 9.08 4.93
CA GLY A 118 14.19 9.72 3.92
C GLY A 118 15.50 10.19 4.56
N ARG A 119 16.58 10.24 3.78
CA ARG A 119 17.88 10.75 4.22
C ARG A 119 18.12 12.21 3.81
N LYS A 120 17.24 12.77 2.97
CA LYS A 120 17.35 14.10 2.40
C LYS A 120 16.01 14.81 2.46
N VAL A 121 16.02 16.14 2.44
CA VAL A 121 14.81 16.97 2.55
C VAL A 121 13.89 16.74 1.37
N GLU A 122 14.43 16.52 0.18
CA GLU A 122 13.68 16.26 -1.04
C GLU A 122 12.82 14.99 -0.92
N HIS A 123 13.32 13.96 -0.22
CA HIS A 123 12.53 12.75 0.06
C HIS A 123 11.34 13.05 0.98
N LEU A 124 11.52 13.93 1.98
CA LEU A 124 10.41 14.33 2.86
C LEU A 124 9.35 15.09 2.06
N LEU A 125 9.75 16.03 1.20
CA LEU A 125 8.84 16.78 0.35
C LEU A 125 8.09 15.87 -0.63
N ALA A 126 8.77 14.91 -1.25
CA ALA A 126 8.15 13.90 -2.09
C ALA A 126 7.14 13.03 -1.32
N ASN A 127 7.40 12.72 -0.05
CA ASN A 127 6.44 11.97 0.76
C ASN A 127 5.20 12.80 1.12
N VAL A 128 5.37 14.10 1.39
CA VAL A 128 4.25 15.01 1.73
C VAL A 128 3.32 15.21 0.54
N GLU A 129 3.85 15.22 -0.69
CA GLU A 129 3.04 15.29 -1.93
C GLU A 129 1.98 14.18 -2.00
N ALA A 130 2.17 13.03 -1.33
CA ALA A 130 1.19 11.95 -1.30
C ALA A 130 -0.18 12.39 -0.75
N LEU A 131 -0.21 13.45 0.07
CA LEU A 131 -1.43 14.03 0.61
C LEU A 131 -2.25 14.78 -0.45
N ASP A 132 -1.66 15.14 -1.59
CA ASP A 132 -2.34 15.86 -2.68
C ASP A 132 -2.76 14.90 -3.83
N VAL A 133 -2.38 13.63 -3.75
CA VAL A 133 -2.66 12.62 -4.79
C VAL A 133 -3.99 11.94 -4.51
N VAL A 134 -4.89 11.92 -5.50
CA VAL A 134 -6.15 11.14 -5.44
C VAL A 134 -6.12 10.08 -6.54
N LEU A 135 -6.25 8.82 -6.17
CA LEU A 135 -6.26 7.69 -7.10
C LEU A 135 -7.69 7.24 -7.39
N SER A 136 -7.98 7.00 -8.66
CA SER A 136 -9.23 6.37 -9.07
C SER A 136 -9.25 4.87 -8.72
N PRO A 137 -10.43 4.24 -8.57
CA PRO A 137 -10.51 2.79 -8.40
C PRO A 137 -9.82 2.02 -9.54
N GLU A 138 -9.88 2.52 -10.76
CA GLU A 138 -9.26 1.93 -11.95
C GLU A 138 -7.73 2.01 -11.88
N GLN A 139 -7.18 3.12 -11.37
CA GLN A 139 -5.74 3.28 -11.17
C GLN A 139 -5.21 2.34 -10.08
N ILE A 140 -5.96 2.20 -8.98
CA ILE A 140 -5.64 1.23 -7.93
C ILE A 140 -5.66 -0.19 -8.51
N ALA A 141 -6.72 -0.57 -9.23
CA ALA A 141 -6.82 -1.87 -9.88
C ALA A 141 -5.71 -2.11 -10.92
N TYR A 142 -5.31 -1.07 -11.67
CA TYR A 142 -4.20 -1.13 -12.61
C TYR A 142 -2.87 -1.44 -11.90
N LEU A 143 -2.53 -0.71 -10.83
CA LEU A 143 -1.31 -0.95 -10.05
C LEU A 143 -1.28 -2.37 -9.47
N GLU A 144 -2.43 -2.86 -9.01
CA GLU A 144 -2.58 -4.22 -8.50
C GLU A 144 -2.44 -5.30 -9.57
N SER A 145 -2.79 -5.02 -10.82
CA SER A 145 -2.64 -5.96 -11.95
C SER A 145 -1.18 -6.16 -12.37
N ILE A 146 -0.35 -5.15 -12.09
CA ILE A 146 1.04 -5.23 -11.63
C ILE A 146 1.71 -6.61 -11.67
N LEU A 147 1.55 -7.22 -10.50
CA LEU A 147 2.17 -8.44 -10.04
C LEU A 147 1.04 -9.32 -9.50
N PRO A 148 1.14 -10.65 -9.64
CA PRO A 148 0.12 -11.55 -9.14
C PRO A 148 -0.01 -11.42 -7.61
N PHE A 149 -1.25 -11.41 -7.13
CA PHE A 149 -1.56 -11.54 -5.71
C PHE A 149 -2.39 -12.80 -5.50
N ASP A 150 -1.87 -13.72 -4.68
CA ASP A 150 -2.63 -14.87 -4.21
C ASP A 150 -3.16 -14.58 -2.80
N PRO A 151 -4.50 -14.47 -2.61
CA PRO A 151 -5.09 -14.34 -1.28
C PRO A 151 -4.84 -15.54 -0.38
N GLY A 152 -4.61 -16.73 -0.94
CA GLY A 152 -4.49 -17.98 -0.20
C GLY A 152 -5.81 -18.48 0.39
N PHE A 153 -5.80 -19.72 0.87
CA PHE A 153 -6.91 -20.28 1.66
C PHE A 153 -6.87 -19.71 3.11
N PRO A 154 -8.02 -19.40 3.75
CA PRO A 154 -9.39 -19.59 3.27
C PRO A 154 -9.95 -18.44 2.42
N SER A 155 -9.23 -17.35 2.23
CA SER A 155 -9.71 -16.15 1.53
C SER A 155 -10.14 -16.41 0.08
N THR A 156 -9.55 -17.39 -0.60
CA THR A 156 -10.01 -17.86 -1.91
C THR A 156 -11.42 -18.48 -1.90
N MET A 157 -11.86 -19.00 -0.75
CA MET A 157 -13.17 -19.63 -0.57
C MET A 157 -14.19 -18.67 0.06
N ILE A 158 -13.79 -17.89 1.06
CA ILE A 158 -14.71 -17.06 1.85
C ILE A 158 -14.60 -15.56 1.59
N GLY A 159 -13.59 -15.13 0.82
CA GLY A 159 -13.30 -13.72 0.56
C GLY A 159 -12.50 -13.03 1.67
N ASP A 160 -12.39 -11.70 1.56
CA ASP A 160 -11.64 -10.81 2.45
C ASP A 160 -12.54 -10.06 3.47
N GLY A 161 -13.78 -10.54 3.60
CA GLY A 161 -14.83 -9.92 4.42
C GLY A 161 -15.52 -8.70 3.79
N LEU A 162 -15.09 -8.21 2.61
CA LEU A 162 -15.76 -7.09 1.92
C LEU A 162 -17.07 -7.49 1.24
N LYS A 163 -17.27 -8.77 0.94
CA LYS A 163 -18.52 -9.36 0.44
C LYS A 163 -18.81 -10.67 1.16
N HIS A 164 -20.08 -11.08 1.20
CA HIS A 164 -20.41 -12.41 1.67
C HIS A 164 -19.96 -13.43 0.62
N SER A 165 -19.43 -14.56 1.06
CA SER A 165 -19.13 -15.66 0.13
C SER A 165 -20.43 -16.13 -0.53
N ASN A 166 -20.33 -16.70 -1.73
CA ASN A 166 -21.49 -17.22 -2.45
C ASN A 166 -22.26 -18.26 -1.61
N LEU A 167 -21.54 -19.04 -0.80
CA LEU A 167 -22.13 -20.02 0.12
C LEU A 167 -22.98 -19.36 1.21
N ILE A 168 -22.48 -18.28 1.82
CA ILE A 168 -23.25 -17.55 2.85
C ILE A 168 -24.42 -16.82 2.18
N ALA A 169 -24.19 -16.16 1.05
CA ALA A 169 -25.23 -15.44 0.33
C ALA A 169 -26.37 -16.33 -0.18
N SER A 170 -26.15 -17.64 -0.35
CA SER A 170 -27.19 -18.56 -0.81
C SER A 170 -28.16 -19.01 0.29
N VAL A 171 -27.81 -18.85 1.57
CA VAL A 171 -28.63 -19.38 2.69
C VAL A 171 -29.52 -18.33 3.34
N ALA A 172 -29.20 -17.04 3.20
CA ALA A 172 -30.02 -15.95 3.73
C ALA A 172 -29.70 -14.62 3.05
N HIS A 173 -30.61 -13.66 3.21
CA HIS A 173 -30.34 -12.25 2.93
C HIS A 173 -29.58 -11.64 4.11
N PHE A 174 -28.53 -10.88 3.83
CA PHE A 174 -27.71 -10.22 4.84
C PHE A 174 -27.58 -8.74 4.53
N ASP A 175 -28.10 -7.90 5.43
CA ASP A 175 -27.86 -6.46 5.40
C ASP A 175 -26.45 -6.15 5.88
N ARG A 176 -25.73 -5.31 5.12
CA ARG A 176 -24.37 -4.87 5.47
C ARG A 176 -24.38 -3.43 5.95
N LEU A 177 -23.69 -3.20 7.05
CA LEU A 177 -23.28 -1.86 7.43
C LEU A 177 -22.17 -1.39 6.48
N PRO A 178 -22.23 -0.14 5.99
CA PRO A 178 -21.19 0.41 5.15
C PRO A 178 -19.85 0.44 5.88
N ILE A 179 -18.81 -0.06 5.22
CA ILE A 179 -17.45 -0.05 5.76
C ILE A 179 -16.88 1.37 5.60
N PRO A 180 -16.24 1.94 6.64
CA PRO A 180 -15.55 3.21 6.52
C PRO A 180 -14.60 3.18 5.32
N GLN A 181 -14.70 4.20 4.47
CA GLN A 181 -13.82 4.34 3.31
C GLN A 181 -12.54 5.07 3.72
N ALA A 182 -11.47 4.84 2.95
CA ALA A 182 -10.26 5.62 3.12
C ALA A 182 -10.53 7.10 2.88
N ILE A 183 -9.87 7.95 3.67
CA ILE A 183 -9.94 9.40 3.46
C ILE A 183 -9.19 9.69 2.16
N ARG A 184 -9.89 10.31 1.21
CA ARG A 184 -9.28 10.80 -0.02
C ARG A 184 -9.07 12.29 0.14
N HIS A 185 -7.82 12.69 0.23
CA HIS A 185 -7.43 14.09 0.32
C HIS A 185 -7.49 14.70 -1.08
N GLY A 186 -8.68 15.11 -1.49
CA GLY A 186 -8.90 15.92 -2.69
C GLY A 186 -9.49 17.26 -2.26
N LYS A 187 -9.11 18.34 -2.96
CA LYS A 187 -9.84 19.61 -2.84
C LYS A 187 -11.26 19.38 -3.37
N GLU A 188 -12.26 19.67 -2.54
CA GLU A 188 -13.63 19.98 -3.02
C GLU A 188 -13.61 21.15 -4.00
#